data_AF-A0A7S2VCA7-F1
#
_entry.id   AF-A0A7S2VCA7-F1
#
_cell.length_a   1.000
_cell.length_b   1.000
_cell.length_c   1.000
_cell.angle_alpha   90.00
_cell.angle_beta   90.00
_cell.angle_gamma   90.00
#
_symmetry.space_group_name_H-M   'P 1'
#
loop_
_entity.id
_entity.type
_entity.pdbx_description
1 polymer ?
#
loop_
_entity_poly.entity_id
_entity_poly.type
_entity_poly.pdbx_seq_one_letter_code
_entity_poly.pdbx_strand_id
1 'polypeptide(L)'
;MSIVPAHLLRSVGGGYDNESIAMTAMVLTFACWCKSLEDNVPQYMTILWGIITGTAYFYMVAAWGGFTFVLNLIGVHASYLVITANYSTKLHRAYTAFYIVGTALAVQIPVVGWSPLKSLEQLGPCVAFCG
;
A
#
# COMPACT_ATOMS: atom_id res chain seq x y z
N MET A 1 17.39 -9.79 -0.41
CA MET A 1 17.01 -9.90 1.02
C MET A 1 17.28 -11.29 1.62
N SER A 2 17.87 -12.25 0.91
CA SER A 2 17.93 -13.66 1.32
C SER A 2 18.81 -14.00 2.54
N ILE A 3 19.85 -13.21 2.83
CA ILE A 3 20.84 -13.52 3.88
C ILE A 3 20.99 -12.40 4.93
N VAL A 4 20.06 -11.44 4.96
CA VAL A 4 20.15 -10.30 5.89
C VAL A 4 19.81 -10.77 7.31
N PRO A 5 20.73 -10.65 8.29
CA PRO A 5 20.52 -11.20 9.63
C PRO A 5 19.27 -10.68 10.32
N ALA A 6 18.96 -9.38 10.17
CA ALA A 6 17.76 -8.78 10.75
C ALA A 6 16.44 -9.40 10.24
N HIS A 7 16.39 -9.84 8.97
CA HIS A 7 15.22 -10.53 8.42
C HIS A 7 15.16 -11.99 8.86
N LEU A 8 16.31 -12.67 8.94
CA LEU A 8 16.40 -14.06 9.38
C LEU A 8 15.93 -14.23 10.83
N LEU A 9 16.24 -13.25 11.71
CA LEU A 9 15.80 -13.28 13.12
C LEU A 9 14.29 -13.28 13.30
N ARG A 10 13.52 -12.75 12.34
CA ARG A 10 12.05 -12.71 12.39
C ARG A 10 11.37 -13.73 11.46
N SER A 11 12.14 -14.51 10.71
CA SER A 11 11.64 -15.47 9.70
C SER A 11 12.44 -16.79 9.71
N VAL A 12 12.83 -17.25 10.90
CA VAL A 12 13.54 -18.52 11.09
C VAL A 12 12.58 -19.70 10.95
N GLY A 13 13.09 -20.86 10.49
CA GLY A 13 12.32 -22.10 10.47
C GLY A 13 11.81 -22.45 11.88
N GLY A 14 10.49 -22.51 12.04
CA GLY A 14 9.82 -22.71 13.34
C GLY A 14 9.32 -21.42 14.01
N GLY A 15 9.68 -20.23 13.49
CA GLY A 15 9.13 -18.95 13.90
C GLY A 15 7.81 -18.65 13.20
N TYR A 16 6.68 -19.06 13.79
CA TYR A 16 5.34 -18.80 13.27
C TYR A 16 4.79 -17.47 13.79
N ASP A 17 5.45 -16.37 13.41
CA ASP A 17 5.03 -15.01 13.74
C ASP A 17 4.60 -14.24 12.48
N ASN A 18 3.72 -13.27 12.66
CA ASN A 18 3.06 -12.55 11.57
C ASN A 18 4.06 -11.75 10.72
N GLU A 19 5.19 -11.33 11.28
CA GLU A 19 6.23 -10.59 10.55
C GLU A 19 6.83 -11.37 9.37
N SER A 20 6.85 -12.71 9.43
CA SER A 20 7.42 -13.55 8.37
C SER A 20 6.68 -13.37 7.04
N ILE A 21 5.34 -13.31 7.10
CA ILE A 21 4.49 -13.11 5.92
C ILE A 21 4.33 -11.62 5.59
N ALA A 22 4.29 -10.76 6.62
CA ALA A 22 4.11 -9.32 6.47
C ALA A 22 5.16 -8.68 5.55
N MET A 23 6.43 -9.09 5.67
CA MET A 23 7.51 -8.52 4.85
C MET A 23 7.30 -8.79 3.35
N THR A 24 6.87 -10.00 3.00
CA THR A 24 6.58 -10.36 1.60
C THR A 24 5.38 -9.59 1.07
N ALA A 25 4.31 -9.48 1.87
CA ALA A 25 3.12 -8.71 1.52
C ALA A 25 3.42 -7.21 1.32
N MET A 26 4.26 -6.64 2.17
CA MET A 26 4.67 -5.24 2.09
C MET A 26 5.49 -4.96 0.83
N VAL A 27 6.53 -5.77 0.56
CA VAL A 27 7.36 -5.61 -0.64
C VAL A 27 6.54 -5.81 -1.91
N LEU A 28 5.61 -6.77 -1.92
CA LEU A 28 4.68 -6.96 -3.03
C LEU A 28 3.83 -5.71 -3.29
N THR A 29 3.27 -5.13 -2.23
CA THR A 29 2.45 -3.91 -2.34
C THR A 29 3.26 -2.75 -2.92
N PHE A 30 4.48 -2.51 -2.44
CA PHE A 30 5.34 -1.46 -2.97
C PHE A 30 5.81 -1.73 -4.40
N ALA A 31 6.10 -2.99 -4.74
CA ALA A 31 6.46 -3.36 -6.10
C ALA A 31 5.30 -3.09 -7.08
N CYS A 32 4.07 -3.47 -6.71
CA CYS A 32 2.87 -3.19 -7.50
C CYS A 32 2.61 -1.68 -7.61
N TRP A 33 2.79 -0.93 -6.52
CA TRP A 33 2.66 0.52 -6.52
C TRP A 33 3.66 1.19 -7.48
N CYS A 34 4.95 0.89 -7.36
CA CYS A 34 5.97 1.45 -8.26
C CYS A 34 5.73 1.04 -9.71
N LYS A 35 5.33 -0.22 -9.96
CA LYS A 35 4.93 -0.70 -11.29
C LYS A 35 3.75 0.07 -11.87
N SER A 36 2.78 0.48 -11.04
CA SER A 36 1.63 1.26 -11.51
C SER A 36 1.99 2.65 -12.04
N LEU A 37 3.14 3.19 -11.58
CA LEU A 37 3.65 4.51 -11.96
C LEU A 37 4.69 4.47 -13.07
N GLU A 38 5.05 3.29 -13.57
CA GLU A 38 6.07 3.14 -14.59
C GLU A 38 5.59 3.66 -15.96
N ASP A 39 6.45 4.38 -16.69
CA ASP A 39 6.06 5.02 -17.95
C ASP A 39 5.72 4.04 -19.07
N ASN A 40 6.32 2.85 -19.03
CA ASN A 40 6.09 1.74 -19.96
C ASN A 40 4.65 1.19 -19.90
N VAL A 41 3.90 1.48 -18.84
CA VAL A 41 2.55 0.96 -18.64
C VAL A 41 1.54 1.83 -19.39
N PRO A 42 0.71 1.26 -20.28
CA PRO A 42 -0.31 2.00 -20.97
C PRO A 42 -1.42 2.42 -19.99
N GLN A 43 -2.08 3.53 -20.28
CA GLN A 43 -2.95 4.23 -19.33
C GLN A 43 -4.15 3.42 -18.82
N TYR A 44 -4.61 2.41 -19.59
CA TYR A 44 -5.65 1.48 -19.14
C TYR A 44 -5.14 0.44 -18.14
N MET A 45 -3.86 0.02 -18.27
CA MET A 45 -3.22 -0.91 -17.33
C MET A 45 -2.86 -0.23 -16.02
N THR A 46 -2.66 1.09 -15.99
CA THR A 46 -2.41 1.84 -14.75
C THR A 46 -3.53 1.62 -13.71
N ILE A 47 -4.79 1.60 -14.14
CA ILE A 47 -5.93 1.35 -13.24
C ILE A 47 -5.90 -0.10 -12.75
N LEU A 48 -5.63 -1.07 -13.63
CA LEU A 48 -5.51 -2.48 -13.25
C LEU A 48 -4.39 -2.70 -12.23
N TRP A 49 -3.22 -2.07 -12.43
CA TRP A 49 -2.14 -2.13 -11.46
C TRP A 49 -2.49 -1.42 -10.14
N GLY A 50 -3.27 -0.34 -10.17
CA GLY A 50 -3.83 0.28 -8.97
C GLY A 50 -4.76 -0.66 -8.20
N ILE A 51 -5.63 -1.40 -8.89
CA ILE A 51 -6.51 -2.43 -8.28
C ILE A 51 -5.65 -3.57 -7.69
N ILE A 52 -4.67 -4.08 -8.44
CA ILE A 52 -3.75 -5.13 -7.96
C ILE A 52 -3.00 -4.65 -6.71
N THR A 53 -2.57 -3.39 -6.69
CA THR A 53 -1.92 -2.78 -5.52
C THR A 53 -2.89 -2.71 -4.33
N GLY A 54 -4.15 -2.35 -4.56
CA GLY A 54 -5.20 -2.35 -3.53
C GLY A 54 -5.46 -3.75 -2.97
N THR A 55 -5.46 -4.78 -3.81
CA THR A 55 -5.61 -6.19 -3.38
C THR A 55 -4.37 -6.69 -2.63
N ALA A 56 -3.16 -6.33 -3.08
CA ALA A 56 -1.92 -6.63 -2.35
C ALA A 56 -1.91 -5.95 -0.98
N TYR A 57 -2.41 -4.72 -0.89
CA TYR A 57 -2.60 -4.01 0.37
C TYR A 57 -3.64 -4.69 1.26
N PHE A 58 -4.76 -5.18 0.72
CA PHE A 58 -5.70 -5.99 1.51
C PHE A 58 -5.04 -7.21 2.14
N TYR A 59 -4.19 -7.93 1.38
CA TYR A 59 -3.41 -9.04 1.92
C TYR A 59 -2.47 -8.59 3.06
N MET A 60 -1.84 -7.42 2.92
CA MET A 60 -1.02 -6.83 3.97
C MET A 60 -1.82 -6.50 5.24
N VAL A 61 -3.01 -5.91 5.10
CA VAL A 61 -3.91 -5.58 6.21
C VAL A 61 -4.36 -6.84 6.95
N ALA A 62 -4.61 -7.94 6.22
CA ALA A 62 -4.96 -9.22 6.82
C ALA A 62 -3.78 -9.91 7.53
N ALA A 63 -2.55 -9.66 7.08
CA ALA A 63 -1.36 -10.33 7.60
C ALA A 63 -0.76 -9.66 8.84
N TRP A 64 -0.74 -8.31 8.92
CA TRP A 64 -0.03 -7.62 10.00
C TRP A 64 -0.53 -6.19 10.25
N GLY A 65 -0.52 -5.79 11.53
CA GLY A 65 -1.01 -4.48 11.99
C GLY A 65 -0.24 -3.26 11.48
N GLY A 66 0.97 -3.43 10.92
CA GLY A 66 1.72 -2.31 10.32
C GLY A 66 1.29 -1.94 8.90
N PHE A 67 0.08 -2.34 8.47
CA PHE A 67 -0.53 -1.84 7.25
C PHE A 67 -0.69 -0.31 7.24
N THR A 68 -0.85 0.31 8.42
CA THR A 68 -0.89 1.77 8.59
C THR A 68 0.36 2.45 8.03
N PHE A 69 1.52 1.83 8.19
CA PHE A 69 2.78 2.34 7.61
C PHE A 69 2.74 2.31 6.08
N VAL A 70 2.25 1.23 5.48
CA VAL A 70 2.18 1.09 4.01
C VAL A 70 1.25 2.14 3.39
N LEU A 71 0.07 2.33 3.99
CA LEU A 71 -0.91 3.33 3.55
C LEU A 71 -0.33 4.75 3.60
N ASN A 72 0.32 5.10 4.72
CA ASN A 72 0.92 6.42 4.91
C ASN A 72 2.11 6.67 3.99
N LEU A 73 2.99 5.69 3.80
CA LEU A 73 4.15 5.85 2.92
C LEU A 73 3.73 6.09 1.47
N ILE A 74 2.71 5.37 1.00
CA ILE A 74 2.13 5.58 -0.34
C ILE A 74 1.50 6.98 -0.44
N GLY A 75 0.77 7.43 0.60
CA GLY A 75 0.22 8.79 0.66
C GLY A 75 1.30 9.89 0.66
N VAL A 76 2.38 9.71 1.42
CA VAL A 76 3.53 10.63 1.43
C VAL A 76 4.22 10.65 0.07
N HIS A 77 4.40 9.50 -0.57
CA HIS A 77 5.00 9.44 -1.91
C HIS A 77 4.14 10.15 -2.96
N ALA A 78 2.82 9.93 -2.94
CA ALA A 78 1.89 10.62 -3.85
C ALA A 78 1.88 12.14 -3.62
N SER A 79 1.78 12.58 -2.36
CA SER A 79 1.80 14.02 -2.02
C SER A 79 3.15 14.67 -2.37
N TYR A 80 4.27 13.99 -2.17
CA TYR A 80 5.59 14.47 -2.59
C TYR A 80 5.67 14.70 -4.12
N LEU A 81 5.09 13.80 -4.92
CA LEU A 81 5.04 13.96 -6.38
C LEU A 81 4.17 15.16 -6.80
N VAL A 82 3.08 15.43 -6.08
CA VAL A 82 2.24 16.62 -6.29
C VAL A 82 3.01 17.90 -5.95
N ILE A 83 3.68 17.96 -4.78
CA ILE A 83 4.42 19.13 -4.31
C ILE A 83 5.60 19.45 -5.24
N THR A 84 6.28 18.44 -5.76
CA THR A 84 7.42 18.61 -6.69
C THR A 84 7.00 18.95 -8.12
N ALA A 85 5.72 19.30 -8.35
CA ALA A 85 5.12 19.64 -9.65
C ALA A 85 5.22 18.52 -10.71
N ASN A 86 5.56 17.29 -10.32
CA ASN A 86 5.56 16.12 -11.17
C ASN A 86 4.19 15.43 -11.18
N TYR A 87 3.13 16.23 -11.27
CA TYR A 87 1.78 15.71 -11.32
C TYR A 87 1.51 15.03 -12.66
N SER A 88 1.07 13.78 -12.60
CA SER A 88 0.67 13.01 -13.77
C SER A 88 -0.76 12.50 -13.60
N THR A 89 -1.52 12.50 -14.69
CA THR A 89 -2.86 11.90 -14.72
C THR A 89 -2.81 10.39 -14.42
N LYS A 90 -1.67 9.73 -14.65
CA LYS A 90 -1.42 8.35 -14.24
C LYS A 90 -1.40 8.20 -12.72
N LEU A 91 -0.69 9.10 -12.02
CA LEU A 91 -0.58 9.10 -10.55
C LEU A 91 -1.97 9.22 -9.91
N HIS A 92 -2.78 10.19 -10.36
CA HIS A 92 -4.11 10.41 -9.82
C HIS A 92 -5.02 9.19 -10.00
N ARG A 93 -5.00 8.56 -11.18
CA ARG A 93 -5.80 7.36 -11.47
C ARG A 93 -5.34 6.14 -10.66
N ALA A 94 -4.01 5.90 -10.59
CA ALA A 94 -3.44 4.79 -9.82
C ALA A 94 -3.74 4.94 -8.33
N TYR A 95 -3.54 6.15 -7.78
CA TYR A 95 -3.80 6.46 -6.39
C TYR A 95 -5.28 6.33 -6.03
N THR A 96 -6.17 6.87 -6.87
CA THR A 96 -7.62 6.74 -6.70
C THR A 96 -8.08 5.29 -6.69
N ALA A 97 -7.61 4.48 -7.65
CA ALA A 97 -7.94 3.06 -7.73
C ALA A 97 -7.42 2.30 -6.50
N PHE A 98 -6.18 2.56 -6.09
CA PHE A 98 -5.58 1.98 -4.89
C PHE A 98 -6.37 2.32 -3.63
N TYR A 99 -6.71 3.60 -3.41
CA TYR A 99 -7.36 4.05 -2.19
C TYR A 99 -8.78 3.54 -2.07
N ILE A 100 -9.56 3.57 -3.17
CA ILE A 100 -10.95 3.07 -3.16
C ILE A 100 -10.96 1.56 -2.90
N VAL A 101 -10.20 0.77 -3.67
CA VAL A 101 -10.18 -0.69 -3.54
C VAL A 101 -9.57 -1.11 -2.21
N GLY A 102 -8.42 -0.53 -1.86
CA GLY A 102 -7.70 -0.84 -0.62
C GLY A 102 -8.51 -0.51 0.62
N THR A 103 -9.19 0.63 0.67
CA THR A 103 -10.03 1.01 1.82
C THR A 103 -11.31 0.18 1.87
N ALA A 104 -11.98 -0.06 0.73
CA ALA A 104 -13.18 -0.88 0.69
C ALA A 104 -12.93 -2.31 1.17
N LEU A 105 -11.77 -2.89 0.81
CA LEU A 105 -11.37 -4.22 1.26
C LEU A 105 -10.89 -4.22 2.72
N ALA A 106 -10.15 -3.20 3.16
CA ALA A 106 -9.63 -3.12 4.52
C ALA A 106 -10.75 -3.06 5.59
N VAL A 107 -11.86 -2.38 5.29
CA VAL A 107 -13.03 -2.28 6.21
C VAL A 107 -13.70 -3.64 6.43
N GLN A 108 -13.54 -4.60 5.53
CA GLN A 108 -14.12 -5.94 5.66
C GLN A 108 -13.44 -6.78 6.75
N ILE A 109 -12.23 -6.39 7.19
CA ILE A 109 -11.50 -7.11 8.23
C ILE A 109 -12.05 -6.70 9.59
N PRO A 110 -12.63 -7.62 10.40
CA PRO A 110 -13.33 -7.28 11.64
C PRO A 110 -12.46 -6.53 12.65
N VAL A 111 -11.15 -6.82 12.66
CA VAL A 111 -10.17 -6.20 13.56
C VAL A 111 -9.88 -4.74 13.18
N VAL A 112 -10.08 -4.38 11.91
CA VAL A 112 -9.82 -3.03 11.37
C VAL A 112 -11.08 -2.19 11.41
N GLY A 113 -12.23 -2.77 11.03
CA GLY A 113 -13.53 -2.11 11.05
C GLY A 113 -13.50 -0.73 10.39
N TRP A 114 -13.95 0.29 11.11
CA TRP A 114 -14.03 1.68 10.63
C TRP A 114 -12.79 2.54 10.95
N SER A 115 -11.71 1.93 11.46
CA SER A 115 -10.48 2.63 11.82
C SER A 115 -9.87 3.44 10.67
N PRO A 116 -9.88 2.98 9.39
CA PRO A 116 -9.39 3.75 8.25
C PRO A 116 -10.07 5.10 8.03
N LEU A 117 -11.29 5.27 8.53
CA LEU A 117 -12.09 6.50 8.37
C LEU A 117 -12.20 7.32 9.65
N LYS A 118 -11.74 6.79 10.79
CA LYS A 118 -11.87 7.44 12.10
C LYS A 118 -10.53 7.81 12.75
N SER A 119 -9.44 7.13 12.37
CA SER A 119 -8.13 7.34 12.98
C SER A 119 -7.32 8.40 12.24
N LEU A 120 -6.73 9.34 13.00
CA LEU A 120 -5.78 10.35 12.48
C LEU A 120 -4.55 9.72 11.83
N GLU A 121 -4.22 8.48 12.20
CA GLU A 121 -3.10 7.75 11.62
C GLU A 121 -3.33 7.35 10.15
N GLN A 122 -4.56 7.40 9.65
CA GLN A 122 -4.90 7.01 8.27
C GLN A 122 -5.54 8.14 7.46
N LEU A 123 -5.61 9.35 8.05
CA LEU A 123 -6.19 10.55 7.42
C LEU A 123 -5.24 11.23 6.42
N GLY A 124 -3.93 11.08 6.57
CA GLY A 124 -2.92 11.63 5.66
C GLY A 124 -3.14 11.31 4.17
N PRO A 125 -3.39 10.04 3.80
CA PRO A 125 -3.72 9.70 2.42
C PRO A 125 -5.09 10.23 1.93
N CYS A 126 -6.03 10.47 2.83
CA CYS A 126 -7.29 11.13 2.47
C CYS A 126 -7.05 12.60 2.06
N VAL A 127 -6.08 13.28 2.69
CA VAL A 127 -5.66 14.65 2.32
C VAL A 127 -4.97 14.69 0.95
N ALA A 128 -4.22 13.64 0.59
CA ALA A 128 -3.61 13.54 -0.75
C ALA A 128 -4.65 13.39 -1.88
N PHE A 129 -5.91 13.09 -1.56
CA PHE A 129 -7.03 13.05 -2.50
C PHE A 129 -7.54 14.45 -2.89
N CYS A 130 -7.25 15.48 -2.08
CA CYS A 130 -7.71 16.86 -2.29
C CYS A 130 -6.72 17.72 -3.10
N GLY A 131 -5.56 17.18 -3.50
CA GLY A 131 -4.52 17.86 -4.27
C GLY A 131 -4.56 17.53 -5.76
#